data_AF-A0A4P7SLC4-F1
#
_entry.id   AF-A0A4P7SLC4-F1
#
_cell.length_a   1.000
_cell.length_b   1.000
_cell.length_c   1.000
_cell.angle_alpha   90.00
_cell.angle_beta   90.00
_cell.angle_gamma   90.00
#
_symmetry.space_group_name_H-M   'P 1'
#
loop_
_entity.id
_entity.type
_entity.pdbx_description
1 polymer ?
#
loop_
_entity_poly.entity_id
_entity_poly.type
_entity_poly.pdbx_seq_one_letter_code
_entity_poly.pdbx_strand_id
1 'polypeptide(L)'
;MVTSHDDYREFSIRGLTALARRINDDPSLVETDWREAFHDHFELTRSQRIALSDISDERNGEVQAAFAAASQRVRQGERIRLRVHADVETGRRMLMLQVAGPDGRLAMDGGEIGAILCCCADCSCWHWCWEANPCLPPVTVPAQPE
;
A
#
# COMPACT_ATOMS: atom_id res chain seq x y z
N MET A 1 -33.96 4.45 0.07
CA MET A 1 -32.92 3.40 0.08
C MET A 1 -31.81 3.88 -0.83
N VAL A 2 -30.66 4.28 -0.27
CA VAL A 2 -29.52 4.79 -1.04
C VAL A 2 -28.55 3.63 -1.25
N THR A 3 -28.71 2.91 -2.35
CA THR A 3 -27.70 1.95 -2.82
C THR A 3 -26.64 2.71 -3.61
N SER A 4 -25.58 3.11 -2.94
CA SER A 4 -24.35 3.56 -3.60
C SER A 4 -23.19 3.04 -2.77
N HIS A 5 -22.86 1.76 -2.94
CA HIS A 5 -21.80 1.10 -2.16
C HIS A 5 -20.79 0.32 -3.02
N ASP A 6 -20.83 0.36 -4.35
CA ASP A 6 -20.14 -0.66 -5.17
C ASP A 6 -19.23 -0.16 -6.32
N ASP A 7 -18.67 1.06 -6.25
CA ASP A 7 -17.86 1.59 -7.37
C ASP A 7 -16.38 1.88 -7.04
N TYR A 8 -15.82 1.26 -6.00
CA TYR A 8 -14.41 1.48 -5.62
C TYR A 8 -13.55 0.21 -5.64
N ARG A 9 -13.83 -0.69 -6.58
CA ARG A 9 -13.03 -1.92 -6.78
C ARG A 9 -11.78 -1.69 -7.63
N GLU A 10 -11.62 -0.52 -8.23
CA GLU A 10 -10.37 -0.16 -8.90
C GLU A 10 -9.24 0.03 -7.89
N PHE A 11 -8.05 -0.50 -8.19
CA PHE A 11 -6.86 -0.29 -7.38
C PHE A 11 -6.30 1.14 -7.54
N SER A 12 -7.01 2.09 -6.94
CA SER A 12 -6.77 3.54 -7.02
C SER A 12 -6.73 4.20 -5.63
N ILE A 13 -6.37 5.49 -5.56
CA ILE A 13 -6.36 6.25 -4.29
C ILE A 13 -7.73 6.23 -3.58
N ARG A 14 -8.82 6.30 -4.35
CA ARG A 14 -10.18 6.23 -3.79
C ARG A 14 -10.48 4.84 -3.25
N GLY A 15 -10.13 3.80 -4.02
CA GLY A 15 -10.25 2.41 -3.59
C GLY A 15 -9.44 2.09 -2.32
N LEU A 16 -8.20 2.58 -2.23
CA LEU A 16 -7.38 2.47 -1.01
C LEU A 16 -8.03 3.12 0.21
N THR A 17 -8.71 4.25 0.02
CA THR A 17 -9.47 4.90 1.10
C THR A 17 -10.66 4.05 1.54
N ALA A 18 -11.34 3.38 0.60
CA ALA A 18 -12.45 2.47 0.89
C ALA A 18 -11.96 1.20 1.61
N LEU A 19 -10.86 0.59 1.14
CA LEU A 19 -10.21 -0.54 1.82
C LEU A 19 -9.82 -0.18 3.25
N ALA A 20 -9.16 0.96 3.45
CA ALA A 20 -8.78 1.41 4.79
C ALA A 20 -10.00 1.56 5.72
N ARG A 21 -11.15 2.04 5.22
CA ARG A 21 -12.39 2.08 6.01
C ARG A 21 -12.84 0.69 6.40
N ARG A 22 -12.88 -0.25 5.45
CA ARG A 22 -13.25 -1.65 5.69
C ARG A 22 -12.36 -2.31 6.74
N ILE A 23 -11.03 -2.10 6.67
CA ILE A 23 -10.08 -2.61 7.68
C ILE A 23 -10.30 -1.94 9.04
N ASN A 24 -10.65 -0.66 9.09
CA ASN A 24 -10.95 0.00 10.36
C ASN A 24 -12.24 -0.52 11.01
N ASP A 25 -13.23 -0.88 10.19
CA ASP A 25 -14.50 -1.44 10.67
C ASP A 25 -14.33 -2.92 11.08
N ASP A 26 -13.46 -3.66 10.39
CA ASP A 26 -13.08 -5.03 10.71
C ASP A 26 -11.56 -5.24 10.59
N PRO A 27 -10.80 -5.07 11.69
CA PRO A 27 -9.35 -5.23 11.68
C PRO A 27 -8.88 -6.67 11.45
N SER A 28 -9.77 -7.66 11.62
CA SER A 28 -9.40 -9.08 11.45
C SER A 28 -9.00 -9.41 10.00
N LEU A 29 -9.46 -8.61 9.04
CA LEU A 29 -9.20 -8.77 7.60
C LEU A 29 -7.72 -8.78 7.22
N VAL A 30 -6.84 -8.22 8.04
CA VAL A 30 -5.40 -8.12 7.74
C VAL A 30 -4.52 -8.76 8.82
N GLU A 31 -5.09 -9.49 9.78
CA GLU A 31 -4.33 -10.13 10.86
C GLU A 31 -3.56 -11.37 10.39
N THR A 32 -4.12 -12.12 9.45
CA THR A 32 -3.51 -13.36 8.94
C THR A 32 -2.72 -13.11 7.67
N ASP A 33 -3.37 -12.57 6.62
CA ASP A 33 -2.71 -12.20 5.38
C ASP A 33 -3.31 -10.90 4.83
N TRP A 34 -2.53 -9.82 4.88
CA TRP A 34 -2.94 -8.52 4.37
C TRP A 34 -3.28 -8.54 2.88
N ARG A 35 -2.69 -9.46 2.10
CA ARG A 35 -2.92 -9.55 0.65
C ARG A 35 -4.33 -10.01 0.33
N GLU A 36 -4.91 -10.87 1.16
CA GLU A 36 -6.29 -11.33 0.99
C GLU A 36 -7.25 -10.14 1.02
N ALA A 37 -7.07 -9.20 1.95
CA ALA A 37 -7.88 -7.98 2.01
C ALA A 37 -7.79 -7.13 0.73
N PHE A 38 -6.61 -7.08 0.09
CA PHE A 38 -6.44 -6.39 -1.20
C PHE A 38 -7.08 -7.17 -2.35
N HIS A 39 -6.87 -8.49 -2.42
CA HIS A 39 -7.44 -9.35 -3.45
C HIS A 39 -8.97 -9.40 -3.42
N ASP A 40 -9.55 -9.37 -2.21
CA ASP A 40 -11.00 -9.40 -2.02
C ASP A 40 -11.66 -8.05 -2.27
N HIS A 41 -10.93 -6.95 -2.08
CA HIS A 41 -11.48 -5.61 -2.24
C HIS A 41 -11.35 -5.07 -3.67
N PHE A 42 -10.26 -5.43 -4.36
CA PHE A 42 -9.92 -4.86 -5.67
C PHE A 42 -10.11 -5.85 -6.83
N GLU A 43 -10.61 -5.34 -7.95
CA GLU A 43 -10.55 -5.99 -9.25
C GLU A 43 -9.16 -5.82 -9.87
N LEU A 44 -8.20 -6.56 -9.31
CA LEU A 44 -6.79 -6.43 -9.69
C LEU A 44 -6.54 -7.00 -11.09
N THR A 45 -5.82 -6.23 -11.90
CA THR A 45 -5.23 -6.71 -13.15
C THR A 45 -4.20 -7.81 -12.86
N ARG A 46 -3.84 -8.59 -13.88
CA ARG A 46 -2.82 -9.65 -13.74
C ARG A 46 -1.51 -9.09 -13.18
N SER A 47 -1.04 -7.96 -13.70
CA SER A 47 0.20 -7.32 -13.26
C SER A 47 0.12 -6.85 -11.80
N GLN A 48 -1.03 -6.32 -11.36
CA GLN A 48 -1.22 -5.90 -9.97
C GLN A 48 -1.27 -7.10 -9.01
N ARG A 49 -1.88 -8.22 -9.42
CA ARG A 49 -1.83 -9.46 -8.62
C ARG A 49 -0.41 -9.96 -8.46
N ILE A 50 0.34 -10.02 -9.56
CA ILE A 50 1.76 -10.40 -9.52
C ILE A 50 2.51 -9.45 -8.59
N ALA A 51 2.33 -8.13 -8.73
CA ALA A 51 3.00 -7.16 -7.86
C ALA A 51 2.67 -7.34 -6.37
N LEU A 52 1.48 -7.83 -5.99
CA LEU A 52 1.14 -8.10 -4.59
C LEU A 52 1.62 -9.47 -4.09
N SER A 53 1.70 -10.46 -4.98
CA SER A 53 2.04 -11.84 -4.62
C SER A 53 3.53 -12.17 -4.75
N ASP A 54 4.24 -11.49 -5.65
CA ASP A 54 5.66 -11.72 -5.97
C ASP A 54 6.55 -10.90 -5.03
N ILE A 55 6.47 -11.20 -3.74
CA ILE A 55 7.25 -10.59 -2.66
C ILE A 55 8.05 -11.68 -1.95
N SER A 56 9.28 -11.36 -1.54
CA SER A 56 10.06 -12.27 -0.71
C SER A 56 9.39 -12.52 0.64
N ASP A 57 9.53 -13.72 1.19
CA ASP A 57 8.94 -14.08 2.48
C ASP A 57 9.35 -13.13 3.61
N GLU A 58 10.60 -12.67 3.60
CA GLU A 58 11.14 -11.68 4.53
C GLU A 58 10.35 -10.36 4.48
N ARG A 59 10.20 -9.79 3.28
CA ARG A 59 9.47 -8.53 3.10
C ARG A 59 7.98 -8.69 3.37
N ASN A 60 7.41 -9.82 2.98
CA ASN A 60 6.02 -10.12 3.30
C ASN A 60 5.82 -10.19 4.82
N GLY A 61 6.76 -10.79 5.55
CA GLY A 61 6.76 -10.81 7.01
C GLY A 61 6.77 -9.42 7.64
N GLU A 62 7.60 -8.51 7.12
CA GLU A 62 7.64 -7.10 7.58
C GLU A 62 6.31 -6.37 7.35
N VAL A 63 5.74 -6.50 6.14
CA VAL A 63 4.45 -5.85 5.80
C VAL A 63 3.31 -6.46 6.62
N GLN A 64 3.29 -7.78 6.78
CA GLN A 64 2.29 -8.47 7.61
C GLN A 64 2.39 -8.05 9.08
N ALA A 65 3.61 -7.93 9.64
CA ALA A 65 3.82 -7.45 11.00
C ALA A 65 3.32 -6.01 11.16
N ALA A 66 3.53 -5.14 10.17
CA ALA A 66 3.03 -3.77 10.18
C ALA A 66 1.49 -3.71 10.18
N PHE A 67 0.81 -4.52 9.36
CA PHE A 67 -0.65 -4.60 9.37
C PHE A 67 -1.21 -5.20 10.66
N ALA A 68 -0.57 -6.22 11.22
CA ALA A 68 -0.97 -6.82 12.50
C ALA A 68 -0.84 -5.80 13.66
N ALA A 69 0.29 -5.07 13.73
CA ALA A 69 0.50 -4.02 14.71
C ALA A 69 -0.53 -2.89 14.55
N ALA A 70 -0.79 -2.45 13.31
CA ALA A 70 -1.78 -1.42 13.04
C ALA A 70 -3.21 -1.86 13.44
N SER A 71 -3.56 -3.13 13.22
CA SER A 71 -4.86 -3.69 13.61
C SER A 71 -5.08 -3.71 15.12
N GLN A 72 -4.02 -4.00 15.89
CA GLN A 72 -4.06 -3.87 17.34
C GLN A 72 -4.32 -2.42 17.78
N ARG A 73 -3.70 -1.44 17.12
CA ARG A 73 -3.94 0.00 17.40
C ARG A 73 -5.35 0.43 17.05
N VAL A 74 -5.92 -0.09 15.96
CA VAL A 74 -7.34 0.16 15.63
C VAL A 74 -8.27 -0.29 16.74
N ARG A 75 -8.02 -1.47 17.34
CA ARG A 75 -8.78 -1.95 18.51
C ARG A 75 -8.65 -1.05 19.74
N GLN A 76 -7.59 -0.25 19.82
CA GLN A 76 -7.35 0.74 20.87
C GLN A 76 -8.00 2.10 20.56
N GLY A 77 -8.74 2.23 19.45
CA GLY A 77 -9.42 3.45 19.05
C GLY A 77 -8.66 4.31 18.05
N GLU A 78 -7.52 3.84 17.55
CA GLU A 78 -6.80 4.50 16.44
C GLU A 78 -7.39 4.11 15.08
N ARG A 79 -6.85 4.68 13.99
CA ARG A 79 -7.33 4.43 12.63
C ARG A 79 -6.20 4.22 11.64
N ILE A 80 -6.31 3.16 10.86
CA ILE A 80 -5.49 2.91 9.68
C ILE A 80 -5.86 3.87 8.55
N ARG A 81 -4.85 4.34 7.81
CA ARG A 81 -4.97 5.05 6.53
C ARG A 81 -4.01 4.42 5.53
N LEU A 82 -4.49 4.13 4.33
CA LEU A 82 -3.67 3.73 3.19
C LEU A 82 -3.53 4.94 2.27
N ARG A 83 -2.30 5.38 2.00
CA ARG A 83 -2.05 6.61 1.24
C ARG A 83 -0.92 6.45 0.25
N VAL A 84 -1.09 7.05 -0.91
CA VAL A 84 -0.01 7.19 -1.89
C VAL A 84 0.74 8.50 -1.61
N HIS A 85 2.02 8.42 -1.27
CA HIS A 85 2.90 9.56 -1.06
C HIS A 85 3.82 9.74 -2.26
N ALA A 86 3.96 10.97 -2.76
CA ALA A 86 4.93 11.27 -3.81
C ALA A 86 6.28 11.59 -3.16
N ASP A 87 7.27 10.74 -3.40
CA ASP A 87 8.66 11.01 -3.11
C ASP A 87 9.20 11.96 -4.21
N VAL A 88 9.50 13.19 -3.80
CA VAL A 88 10.00 14.25 -4.68
C VAL A 88 11.45 14.02 -5.09
N GLU A 89 12.24 13.26 -4.33
CA GLU A 89 13.65 12.98 -4.66
C GLU A 89 13.75 11.89 -5.71
N THR A 90 12.97 10.82 -5.57
CA THR A 90 12.98 9.70 -6.51
C THR A 90 11.94 9.82 -7.63
N GLY A 91 11.00 10.77 -7.52
CA GLY A 91 9.85 10.92 -8.42
C GLY A 91 8.85 9.76 -8.31
N ARG A 92 9.01 8.87 -7.33
CA ARG A 92 8.19 7.67 -7.13
C ARG A 92 6.96 8.01 -6.30
N ARG A 93 5.90 7.23 -6.49
CA ARG A 93 4.71 7.30 -5.64
C ARG A 93 4.61 6.02 -4.82
N MET A 94 4.59 6.12 -3.50
CA MET A 94 4.65 4.99 -2.58
C MET A 94 3.32 4.83 -1.86
N LEU A 95 2.70 3.66 -1.95
CA LEU A 95 1.63 3.25 -1.05
C LEU A 95 2.22 3.01 0.32
N MET A 96 1.76 3.80 1.29
CA MET A 96 2.15 3.70 2.69
C MET A 96 0.93 3.33 3.52
N LEU A 97 1.14 2.44 4.48
CA LEU A 97 0.27 2.28 5.63
C LEU A 97 0.54 3.43 6.61
N GLN A 98 -0.49 3.91 7.29
CA GLN A 98 -0.38 4.95 8.31
C GLN A 98 -1.36 4.66 9.44
N VAL A 99 -1.00 5.00 10.68
CA VAL A 99 -1.91 4.93 11.83
C VAL A 99 -2.08 6.33 12.42
N ALA A 100 -3.34 6.75 12.57
CA ALA A 100 -3.73 8.03 13.15
C ALA A 100 -4.44 7.80 14.48
N GLY A 101 -4.04 8.57 15.49
CA GLY A 101 -4.67 8.59 16.80
C GLY A 101 -6.11 9.12 16.77
N PRO A 102 -6.83 9.02 17.89
CA PRO A 102 -8.22 9.46 17.99
C PRO A 102 -8.40 10.98 17.81
N ASP A 103 -7.36 11.77 18.06
CA ASP A 103 -7.30 13.21 17.77
C ASP A 103 -6.99 13.54 16.30
N GLY A 104 -6.84 12.50 15.47
CA GLY A 104 -6.54 12.60 14.04
C GLY A 104 -5.07 12.91 13.73
N ARG A 105 -4.22 13.08 14.75
CA ARG A 105 -2.78 13.23 14.60
C ARG A 105 -2.16 11.89 14.24
N LEU A 106 -1.09 11.92 13.45
CA LEU A 106 -0.35 10.70 13.15
C LEU A 106 0.28 10.22 14.46
N ALA A 107 -0.08 9.02 14.88
CA ALA A 107 0.38 8.46 16.14
C ALA A 107 1.70 7.70 15.98
N MET A 108 2.39 7.92 14.85
CA MET A 108 3.75 7.47 14.57
C MET A 108 4.60 8.68 14.21
N ASP A 109 5.25 9.24 15.23
CA ASP A 109 6.41 10.12 15.08
C ASP A 109 7.63 9.24 14.78
N GLY A 110 8.19 9.37 13.58
CA GLY A 110 9.52 8.85 13.24
C GLY A 110 9.59 7.38 12.81
N GLY A 111 9.83 7.18 11.51
CA GLY A 111 10.44 5.97 10.95
C GLY A 111 9.53 4.74 10.85
N GLU A 112 9.53 4.10 9.69
CA GLU A 112 9.02 2.73 9.49
C GLU A 112 7.51 2.52 9.61
N ILE A 113 6.74 3.22 8.77
CA ILE A 113 5.61 2.50 8.16
C ILE A 113 5.93 2.30 6.68
N GLY A 114 6.17 1.03 6.37
CA GLY A 114 6.78 0.56 5.13
C GLY A 114 6.02 1.05 3.90
N ALA A 115 6.77 1.59 2.95
CA ALA A 115 6.31 1.63 1.58
C ALA A 115 5.97 0.18 1.18
N ILE A 116 4.68 -0.08 0.96
CA ILE A 116 4.17 -1.39 0.56
C ILE A 116 4.53 -1.55 -0.92
N LEU A 117 3.93 -0.74 -1.78
CA LEU A 117 4.18 -0.76 -3.22
C LEU A 117 4.53 0.64 -3.71
N CYS A 118 5.27 0.69 -4.81
CA CYS A 118 5.48 1.87 -5.61
C CYS A 118 4.56 1.84 -6.82
N CYS A 119 4.16 3.03 -7.29
CA CYS A 119 3.39 3.23 -8.50
C CYS A 119 4.03 4.34 -9.36
N CYS A 120 3.71 4.32 -10.65
CA CYS A 120 4.12 5.37 -11.60
C CYS A 120 3.22 6.62 -11.49
N ALA A 121 3.48 7.68 -12.27
CA ALA A 121 2.85 9.00 -12.10
C ALA A 121 1.31 9.03 -12.22
N ASP A 122 0.67 7.95 -12.69
CA ASP A 122 -0.79 7.76 -12.77
C ASP A 122 -1.28 6.59 -11.91
N CYS A 123 -0.40 5.89 -11.19
CA CYS A 123 -0.66 4.61 -10.51
C CYS A 123 -1.32 3.54 -11.39
N SER A 124 -1.08 3.55 -12.71
CA SER A 124 -1.53 2.46 -13.60
C SER A 124 -0.63 1.22 -13.49
N CYS A 125 0.63 1.42 -13.11
CA CYS A 125 1.63 0.38 -12.89
C CYS A 125 2.11 0.38 -11.44
N TRP A 126 2.06 -0.79 -10.80
CA TRP A 126 2.46 -1.03 -9.42
C TRP A 126 3.61 -2.04 -9.37
N HIS A 127 4.58 -1.82 -8.51
CA HIS A 127 5.77 -2.66 -8.35
C HIS A 127 6.36 -2.47 -6.94
N TRP A 128 7.29 -3.31 -6.51
CA TRP A 128 7.94 -3.12 -5.22
C TRP A 128 8.88 -1.92 -5.23
N CYS A 129 8.90 -1.16 -4.14
CA CYS A 129 9.64 0.10 -4.09
C CYS A 129 11.16 -0.06 -4.13
N TRP A 130 11.67 -1.24 -3.81
CA TRP A 130 13.09 -1.58 -3.86
C TRP A 130 13.52 -2.19 -5.19
N GLU A 131 12.59 -2.43 -6.12
CA GLU A 131 12.90 -2.94 -7.45
C GLU A 131 13.16 -1.82 -8.46
N ALA A 132 13.78 -2.18 -9.58
CA ALA A 132 13.93 -1.28 -10.71
C ALA A 132 12.54 -0.85 -11.19
N ASN A 133 12.36 0.46 -11.43
CA ASN A 133 11.07 0.99 -11.89
C ASN A 133 10.79 0.46 -13.31
N PRO A 134 9.79 -0.41 -13.51
CA PRO A 134 9.50 -1.01 -14.82
C PRO A 134 8.92 0.01 -15.81
N CYS A 135 8.47 1.18 -15.35
CA CYS A 135 7.98 2.27 -16.20
C CYS A 135 9.09 3.18 -16.72
N LEU A 136 10.31 3.13 -16.15
CA LEU A 136 11.42 3.93 -16.65
C LEU A 136 12.22 3.12 -17.68
N PRO A 137 12.67 3.75 -18.78
CA PRO A 137 13.61 3.08 -19.67
C PRO A 137 14.87 2.68 -18.87
N PRO A 138 15.51 1.54 -19.19
CA PRO A 138 16.74 1.14 -18.51
C PRO A 138 17.73 2.29 -18.60
N VAL A 139 18.31 2.67 -17.46
CA VAL A 139 19.37 3.68 -17.41
C VAL A 139 20.54 3.11 -18.21
N THR A 140 20.71 3.57 -19.45
CA THR A 140 21.93 3.33 -20.22
C THR A 140 23.04 4.06 -19.50
N VAL A 141 23.80 3.34 -18.68
CA VAL A 141 25.07 3.83 -18.15
C VAL A 141 25.97 4.06 -19.36
N PRO A 142 26.42 5.29 -19.64
CA PRO A 142 27.37 5.50 -20.72
C PRO A 142 28.61 4.65 -20.43
N ALA A 143 29.02 3.85 -21.42
CA ALA A 143 30.22 3.02 -21.32
C ALA A 143 31.39 3.91 -20.85
N GLN A 144 31.98 3.57 -19.70
CA GLN A 144 33.20 4.21 -19.24
C GLN A 144 34.29 3.92 -20.29
N PRO A 145 35.00 4.93 -20.79
CA PRO A 145 36.14 4.68 -21.67
C PRO A 145 37.23 3.92 -20.89
N GLU A 146 37.74 2.85 -21.50
CA GLU A 146 38.88 2.04 -21.02
C GLU A 146 40.18 2.85 -20.89
#